data_AF-A0A350WWQ1-F1
#
_entry.id   AF-A0A350WWQ1-F1
#
_cell.length_a   1.000
_cell.length_b   1.000
_cell.length_c   1.000
_cell.angle_alpha   90.00
_cell.angle_beta   90.00
_cell.angle_gamma   90.00
#
_symmetry.space_group_name_H-M   'P 1'
#
loop_
_entity.id
_entity.type
_entity.pdbx_description
1 polymer ?
#
loop_
_entity_poly.entity_id
_entity_poly.type
_entity_poly.pdbx_seq_one_letter_code
_entity_poly.pdbx_strand_id
1 'polypeptide(L)'
;MSYKQRTMNFLEIEWATYIERFNRLPELDGSQRVRRQGYDRFRDMLAHILAWWEDVMPAILAIAENREFERKKYDYDAFNAEAVAKYKDWDEAEFLAHFEKTRQKAAADLRSMNEAAFDDKRIRGRINGIFIHHAREHLVALSKFLTLDTLEHEWGAYIAGFDAYEKKEEFLKKQGVERFGDLLVHAVAWWDEGAKAVQGALKDPAFTYAGPGDTDSFNAEIVAKYRGASEEELRALFEQKRLEMIELVRSLPDSAFQNPTIEEWLAADVVEHYDEHTF
;
A
#
# COMPACT_ATOMS: atom_id res chain seq x y z
N MET A 1 -4.87 3.38 -16.75
CA MET A 1 -4.38 4.71 -16.33
C MET A 1 -2.90 4.82 -16.72
N SER A 2 -2.38 5.99 -17.15
CA SER A 2 -0.93 6.10 -17.41
C SER A 2 -0.14 6.05 -16.09
N TYR A 3 1.14 5.66 -16.15
CA TYR A 3 1.97 5.60 -14.94
C TYR A 3 2.18 6.99 -14.32
N LYS A 4 2.27 8.05 -15.15
CA LYS A 4 2.29 9.43 -14.65
C LYS A 4 1.01 9.75 -13.89
N GLN A 5 -0.17 9.46 -14.46
CA GLN A 5 -1.43 9.74 -13.77
C GLN A 5 -1.56 8.95 -12.47
N ARG A 6 -1.13 7.67 -12.44
CA ARG A 6 -1.07 6.89 -11.20
C ARG A 6 -0.20 7.58 -10.15
N THR A 7 1.00 8.01 -10.54
CA THR A 7 1.93 8.75 -9.67
C THR A 7 1.28 10.03 -9.11
N MET A 8 0.61 10.80 -9.97
CA MET A 8 -0.07 12.02 -9.54
C MET A 8 -1.19 11.73 -8.56
N ASN A 9 -1.97 10.66 -8.77
CA ASN A 9 -3.04 10.29 -7.85
C ASN A 9 -2.51 9.91 -6.46
N PHE A 10 -1.35 9.26 -6.35
CA PHE A 10 -0.72 9.03 -5.05
C PHE A 10 -0.40 10.35 -4.34
N LEU A 11 0.17 11.33 -5.04
CA LEU A 11 0.47 12.62 -4.42
C LEU A 11 -0.78 13.43 -4.12
N GLU A 12 -1.76 13.47 -5.02
CA GLU A 12 -2.91 14.38 -4.96
C GLU A 12 -4.13 13.83 -4.24
N ILE A 13 -4.20 12.51 -4.07
CA ILE A 13 -5.31 11.83 -3.39
C ILE A 13 -4.77 11.16 -2.13
N GLU A 14 -3.84 10.20 -2.27
CA GLU A 14 -3.39 9.37 -1.16
C GLU A 14 -2.69 10.20 -0.09
N TRP A 15 -1.55 10.80 -0.45
CA TRP A 15 -0.74 11.62 0.46
C TRP A 15 -1.43 12.92 0.85
N ALA A 16 -2.19 13.54 -0.06
CA ALA A 16 -2.86 14.81 0.20
C ALA A 16 -3.92 14.73 1.31
N THR A 17 -4.59 13.58 1.44
CA THR A 17 -5.62 13.39 2.47
C THR A 17 -5.11 12.53 3.64
N TYR A 18 -3.81 12.19 3.67
CA TYR A 18 -3.30 11.23 4.64
C TYR A 18 -3.34 11.73 6.09
N ILE A 19 -2.88 12.97 6.32
CA ILE A 19 -2.93 13.63 7.63
C ILE A 19 -4.39 13.76 8.11
N GLU A 20 -5.30 14.12 7.20
CA GLU A 20 -6.71 14.24 7.51
C GLU A 20 -7.30 12.89 7.94
N ARG A 21 -7.00 11.81 7.20
CA ARG A 21 -7.47 10.46 7.56
C ARG A 21 -6.93 10.02 8.91
N PHE A 22 -5.65 10.22 9.18
CA PHE A 22 -5.05 9.89 10.47
C PHE A 22 -5.70 10.67 11.62
N ASN A 23 -5.92 11.98 11.46
CA ASN A 23 -6.53 12.82 12.49
C ASN A 23 -8.01 12.50 12.79
N ARG A 24 -8.67 11.68 11.97
CA ARG A 24 -10.03 11.18 12.25
C ARG A 24 -10.04 9.99 13.20
N LEU A 25 -8.92 9.29 13.36
CA LEU A 25 -8.83 8.13 14.23
C LEU A 25 -8.95 8.56 15.70
N PRO A 26 -9.50 7.71 16.58
CA PRO A 26 -9.35 7.89 18.01
C PRO A 26 -7.86 8.02 18.39
N GLU A 27 -7.53 8.98 19.26
CA GLU A 27 -6.13 9.34 19.58
C GLU A 27 -5.29 8.13 20.02
N LEU A 28 -5.88 7.25 20.85
CA LEU A 28 -5.22 6.04 21.32
C LEU A 28 -4.92 5.07 20.17
N ASP A 29 -5.87 4.86 19.27
CA ASP A 29 -5.75 3.92 18.15
C ASP A 29 -4.70 4.41 17.15
N GLY A 30 -4.76 5.70 16.77
CA GLY A 30 -3.75 6.32 15.90
C GLY A 30 -2.34 6.22 16.48
N SER A 31 -2.19 6.52 17.77
CA SER A 31 -0.90 6.41 18.47
C SER A 31 -0.38 4.97 18.55
N GLN A 32 -1.26 3.97 18.67
CA GLN A 32 -0.87 2.57 18.67
C GLN A 32 -0.47 2.09 17.28
N ARG A 33 -1.18 2.52 16.23
CA ARG A 33 -0.83 2.20 14.83
C ARG A 33 0.57 2.74 14.48
N VAL A 34 0.86 3.99 14.84
CA VAL A 34 2.18 4.60 14.63
C VAL A 34 3.29 3.86 15.40
N ARG A 35 3.03 3.47 16.66
CA ARG A 35 4.02 2.71 17.45
C ARG A 35 4.31 1.31 16.89
N ARG A 36 3.31 0.65 16.29
CA ARG A 36 3.51 -0.61 15.58
C ARG A 36 4.44 -0.47 14.37
N GLN A 37 4.45 0.72 13.75
CA GLN A 37 5.40 1.08 12.68
C GLN A 37 6.80 1.47 13.21
N GLY A 38 7.03 1.42 14.53
CA GLY A 38 8.32 1.72 15.14
C GLY A 38 8.58 3.20 15.41
N TYR A 39 7.56 4.07 15.32
CA TYR A 39 7.68 5.50 15.57
C TYR A 39 6.97 5.91 16.86
N ASP A 40 7.53 6.90 17.57
CA ASP A 40 6.91 7.41 18.81
C ASP A 40 5.68 8.30 18.51
N ARG A 41 5.73 9.07 17.42
CA ARG A 41 4.69 10.02 17.02
C ARG A 41 4.46 9.98 15.51
N PHE A 42 3.24 10.30 15.08
CA PHE A 42 2.89 10.35 13.65
C PHE A 42 3.82 11.27 12.87
N ARG A 43 4.17 12.41 13.48
CA ARG A 43 5.14 13.35 12.94
C ARG A 43 6.52 12.75 12.69
N ASP A 44 6.99 11.85 13.56
CA ASP A 44 8.31 11.22 13.40
C ASP A 44 8.31 10.28 12.18
N MET A 45 7.21 9.55 11.96
CA MET A 45 7.00 8.75 10.75
C MET A 45 6.93 9.62 9.49
N LEU A 46 6.17 10.73 9.52
CA LEU A 46 6.12 11.68 8.42
C LEU A 46 7.46 12.35 8.16
N ALA A 47 8.28 12.59 9.18
CA ALA A 47 9.63 13.17 9.06
C ALA A 47 10.55 12.24 8.26
N HIS A 48 10.49 10.94 8.52
CA HIS A 48 11.15 9.92 7.72
C HIS A 48 10.68 9.96 6.25
N ILE A 49 9.36 9.92 6.00
CA ILE A 49 8.79 9.95 4.64
C ILE A 49 9.22 11.22 3.89
N LEU A 50 9.15 12.37 4.57
CA LEU A 50 9.52 13.67 4.02
C LEU A 50 11.00 13.72 3.61
N ALA A 51 11.90 13.17 4.43
CA ALA A 51 13.32 13.14 4.12
C ALA A 51 13.61 12.36 2.82
N TRP A 52 12.91 11.25 2.58
CA TRP A 52 13.02 10.51 1.32
C TRP A 52 12.50 11.31 0.12
N TRP A 53 11.43 12.08 0.28
CA TRP A 53 10.96 12.97 -0.79
C TRP A 53 11.97 14.06 -1.10
N GLU A 54 12.49 14.74 -0.07
CA GLU A 54 13.50 15.80 -0.19
C GLU A 54 14.78 15.29 -0.88
N ASP A 55 15.19 14.06 -0.54
CA ASP A 55 16.45 13.49 -1.01
C ASP A 55 16.36 12.88 -2.42
N VAL A 56 15.26 12.21 -2.77
CA VAL A 56 15.13 11.46 -4.03
C VAL A 56 14.60 12.32 -5.18
N MET A 57 13.77 13.33 -4.91
CA MET A 57 13.22 14.21 -5.95
C MET A 57 14.31 14.88 -6.82
N PRO A 58 15.41 15.44 -6.27
CA PRO A 58 16.50 15.97 -7.08
C PRO A 58 17.10 14.96 -8.07
N ALA A 59 17.22 13.70 -7.67
CA ALA A 59 17.72 12.64 -8.55
C ALA A 59 16.71 12.29 -9.66
N ILE A 60 15.40 12.25 -9.36
CA ILE A 60 14.35 12.06 -10.38
C ILE A 60 14.44 13.16 -11.44
N LEU A 61 14.50 14.42 -11.01
CA LEU A 61 14.57 15.57 -11.90
C LEU A 61 15.86 15.59 -12.73
N ALA A 62 17.01 15.28 -12.12
CA ALA A 62 18.26 15.18 -12.84
C ALA A 62 18.22 14.11 -13.93
N ILE A 63 17.62 12.94 -13.66
CA ILE A 63 17.46 11.89 -14.68
C ILE A 63 16.54 12.37 -15.81
N ALA A 64 15.42 13.01 -15.48
CA ALA A 64 14.47 13.52 -16.46
C ALA A 64 15.08 14.60 -17.38
N GLU A 65 15.98 15.41 -16.85
CA GLU A 65 16.69 16.49 -17.54
C GLU A 65 18.04 16.04 -18.13
N ASN A 66 18.37 14.75 -18.00
CA ASN A 66 19.64 14.16 -18.42
C ASN A 66 20.88 14.86 -17.83
N ARG A 67 20.77 15.33 -16.59
CA ARG A 67 21.85 15.92 -15.80
C ARG A 67 22.54 14.88 -14.93
N GLU A 68 23.79 15.15 -14.59
CA GLU A 68 24.50 14.38 -13.57
C GLU A 68 23.86 14.57 -12.20
N PHE A 69 23.90 13.50 -11.40
CA PHE A 69 23.48 13.51 -10.00
C PHE A 69 24.35 12.56 -9.20
N GLU A 70 24.51 12.88 -7.92
CA GLU A 70 25.25 12.04 -7.00
C GLU A 70 24.46 10.77 -6.67
N ARG A 71 25.09 9.61 -6.81
CA ARG A 71 24.55 8.36 -6.27
C ARG A 71 24.99 8.23 -4.83
N LYS A 72 24.05 8.40 -3.92
CA LYS A 72 24.29 8.17 -2.49
C LYS A 72 24.16 6.69 -2.16
N LYS A 73 25.01 6.23 -1.25
CA LYS A 73 24.81 4.98 -0.51
C LYS A 73 24.27 5.35 0.85
N TYR A 74 23.22 4.68 1.28
CA TYR A 74 22.61 4.95 2.57
C TYR A 74 22.94 3.82 3.53
N ASP A 75 23.23 4.22 4.76
CA ASP A 75 22.77 3.47 5.92
C ASP A 75 21.33 3.95 6.16
N TYR A 76 20.35 3.09 5.86
CA TYR A 76 18.94 3.46 5.90
C TYR A 76 18.49 3.80 7.33
N ASP A 77 18.99 3.08 8.33
CA ASP A 77 18.64 3.30 9.73
C ASP A 77 19.21 4.63 10.22
N ALA A 78 20.48 4.92 9.89
CA ALA A 78 21.10 6.19 10.23
C ALA A 78 20.38 7.37 9.55
N PHE A 79 20.08 7.26 8.25
CA PHE A 79 19.36 8.30 7.50
C PHE A 79 17.97 8.57 8.10
N ASN A 80 17.22 7.52 8.43
CA ASN A 80 15.89 7.63 9.02
C ASN A 80 15.95 8.26 10.42
N ALA A 81 16.91 7.85 11.25
CA ALA A 81 17.11 8.41 12.59
C ALA A 81 17.51 9.91 12.52
N GLU A 82 18.37 10.29 11.57
CA GLU A 82 18.72 11.69 11.32
C GLU A 82 17.52 12.53 10.89
N ALA A 83 16.64 11.98 10.04
CA ALA A 83 15.41 12.65 9.61
C ALA A 83 14.48 12.93 10.80
N VAL A 84 14.26 11.94 11.67
CA VAL A 84 13.46 12.11 12.89
C VAL A 84 14.10 13.14 13.82
N ALA A 85 15.43 13.08 14.01
CA ALA A 85 16.15 14.04 14.85
C ALA A 85 16.07 15.48 14.31
N LYS A 86 16.20 15.68 12.99
CA LYS A 86 16.13 17.00 12.31
C LYS A 86 14.84 17.75 12.63
N TYR A 87 13.71 17.05 12.71
CA TYR A 87 12.39 17.63 12.90
C TYR A 87 11.84 17.46 14.34
N LYS A 88 12.65 16.91 15.26
CA LYS A 88 12.20 16.55 16.62
C LYS A 88 11.68 17.73 17.45
N ASP A 89 12.27 18.91 17.27
CA ASP A 89 11.94 20.11 18.06
C ASP A 89 11.05 21.11 17.31
N TRP A 90 10.62 20.78 16.10
CA TRP A 90 9.69 21.63 15.34
C TRP A 90 8.33 21.68 16.03
N ASP A 91 7.61 22.79 15.85
CA ASP A 91 6.18 22.83 16.14
C ASP A 91 5.44 21.87 15.19
N GLU A 92 4.38 21.22 15.70
CA GLU A 92 3.66 20.22 14.92
C GLU A 92 2.92 20.84 13.72
N ALA A 93 2.24 21.97 13.91
CA ALA A 93 1.53 22.64 12.83
C ALA A 93 2.51 23.17 11.77
N GLU A 94 3.66 23.71 12.21
CA GLU A 94 4.74 24.12 11.31
C GLU A 94 5.27 22.94 10.48
N PHE A 95 5.54 21.79 11.12
CA PHE A 95 6.01 20.60 10.43
C PHE A 95 4.98 20.08 9.41
N LEU A 96 3.70 19.98 9.79
CA LEU A 96 2.65 19.48 8.89
C LEU A 96 2.46 20.43 7.68
N ALA A 97 2.60 21.74 7.87
CA ALA A 97 2.60 22.70 6.78
C ALA A 97 3.82 22.52 5.84
N HIS A 98 5.00 22.22 6.39
CA HIS A 98 6.21 21.93 5.61
C HIS A 98 6.07 20.61 4.82
N PHE A 99 5.51 19.58 5.44
CA PHE A 99 5.19 18.32 4.78
C PHE A 99 4.27 18.54 3.57
N GLU A 100 3.16 19.24 3.77
CA GLU A 100 2.18 19.52 2.71
C GLU A 100 2.78 20.37 1.59
N LYS A 101 3.55 21.41 1.93
CA LYS A 101 4.28 22.23 0.94
C LYS A 101 5.23 21.38 0.10
N THR A 102 5.92 20.42 0.72
CA THR A 102 6.87 19.54 0.03
C THR A 102 6.14 18.55 -0.89
N ARG A 103 5.02 17.98 -0.44
CA ARG A 103 4.12 17.17 -1.28
C ARG A 103 3.64 17.93 -2.51
N GLN A 104 3.14 19.16 -2.33
CA GLN A 104 2.67 20.02 -3.41
C GLN A 104 3.79 20.35 -4.40
N LYS A 105 5.00 20.63 -3.90
CA LYS A 105 6.17 20.85 -4.75
C LYS A 105 6.52 19.61 -5.55
N ALA A 106 6.58 18.42 -4.92
CA ALA A 106 6.85 17.17 -5.62
C ALA A 106 5.80 16.91 -6.72
N ALA A 107 4.52 17.15 -6.43
CA ALA A 107 3.46 17.04 -7.42
C ALA A 107 3.63 18.03 -8.59
N ALA A 108 3.96 19.29 -8.31
CA ALA A 108 4.20 20.28 -9.36
C ALA A 108 5.41 19.90 -10.25
N ASP A 109 6.50 19.46 -9.62
CA ASP A 109 7.73 19.03 -10.30
C ASP A 109 7.44 17.83 -11.22
N LEU A 110 6.84 16.75 -10.69
CA LEU A 110 6.49 15.54 -11.47
C LEU A 110 5.46 15.83 -12.58
N ARG A 111 4.52 16.74 -12.32
CA ARG A 111 3.54 17.15 -13.34
C ARG A 111 4.21 17.85 -14.51
N SER A 112 5.24 18.66 -14.26
CA SER A 112 5.96 19.41 -15.30
C SER A 112 6.90 18.54 -16.16
N MET A 113 7.30 17.36 -15.67
CA MET A 113 8.10 16.40 -16.43
C MET A 113 7.35 15.86 -17.66
N ASN A 114 8.10 15.57 -18.73
CA ASN A 114 7.57 14.91 -19.93
C ASN A 114 7.02 13.51 -19.59
N GLU A 115 5.90 13.10 -20.20
CA GLU A 115 5.34 11.75 -20.05
C GLU A 115 6.38 10.65 -20.31
N ALA A 116 7.23 10.81 -21.33
CA ALA A 116 8.27 9.84 -21.67
C ALA A 116 9.31 9.63 -20.56
N ALA A 117 9.50 10.61 -19.65
CA ALA A 117 10.39 10.44 -18.50
C ALA A 117 9.86 9.35 -17.54
N PHE A 118 8.55 9.16 -17.50
CA PHE A 118 7.91 8.12 -16.68
C PHE A 118 8.10 6.72 -17.26
N ASP A 119 8.67 6.54 -18.46
CA ASP A 119 9.05 5.23 -19.00
C ASP A 119 10.47 4.82 -18.60
N ASP A 120 11.28 5.74 -18.06
CA ASP A 120 12.61 5.42 -17.56
C ASP A 120 12.52 4.58 -16.27
N LYS A 121 13.04 3.36 -16.31
CA LYS A 121 13.05 2.43 -15.17
C LYS A 121 13.67 3.00 -13.90
N ARG A 122 14.62 3.92 -14.02
CA ARG A 122 15.30 4.57 -12.87
C ARG A 122 14.37 5.57 -12.18
N ILE A 123 13.55 6.28 -12.96
CA ILE A 123 12.51 7.19 -12.46
C ILE A 123 11.37 6.36 -11.85
N ARG A 124 10.88 5.34 -12.56
CA ARG A 124 9.84 4.44 -12.05
C ARG A 124 10.23 3.79 -10.72
N GLY A 125 11.44 3.24 -10.63
CA GLY A 125 11.91 2.61 -9.39
C GLY A 125 11.94 3.57 -8.20
N ARG A 126 12.26 4.86 -8.42
CA ARG A 126 12.26 5.89 -7.37
C ARG A 126 10.86 6.27 -6.96
N ILE A 127 9.98 6.52 -7.93
CA ILE A 127 8.57 6.84 -7.68
C ILE A 127 7.90 5.71 -6.92
N ASN A 128 8.10 4.46 -7.37
CA ASN A 128 7.56 3.28 -6.70
C ASN A 128 8.02 3.24 -5.24
N GLY A 129 9.33 3.37 -4.97
CA GLY A 129 9.85 3.34 -3.61
C GLY A 129 9.28 4.45 -2.72
N ILE A 130 9.37 5.71 -3.14
CA ILE A 130 9.15 6.85 -2.22
C ILE A 130 7.71 7.34 -2.12
N PHE A 131 6.86 7.06 -3.13
CA PHE A 131 5.47 7.53 -3.14
C PHE A 131 4.45 6.40 -3.09
N ILE A 132 4.71 5.27 -3.75
CA ILE A 132 3.71 4.19 -3.87
C ILE A 132 3.90 3.17 -2.75
N HIS A 133 5.07 2.55 -2.67
CA HIS A 133 5.37 1.54 -1.65
C HIS A 133 5.37 2.15 -0.26
N HIS A 134 5.98 3.33 -0.07
CA HIS A 134 5.94 4.05 1.21
C HIS A 134 4.52 4.34 1.72
N ALA A 135 3.52 4.50 0.84
CA ALA A 135 2.14 4.71 1.27
C ALA A 135 1.52 3.44 1.87
N ARG A 136 1.93 2.26 1.38
CA ARG A 136 1.52 0.96 1.94
C ARG A 136 2.36 0.55 3.14
N GLU A 137 3.68 0.73 3.06
CA GLU A 137 4.62 0.40 4.14
C GLU A 137 4.27 1.16 5.42
N HIS A 138 4.04 2.47 5.31
CA HIS A 138 3.69 3.32 6.45
C HIS A 138 2.18 3.51 6.55
N LEU A 139 1.37 2.49 6.29
CA LEU A 139 -0.10 2.54 6.34
C LEU A 139 -0.59 2.60 7.79
N VAL A 140 -1.02 3.77 8.26
CA VAL A 140 -1.71 3.93 9.55
C VAL A 140 -3.16 4.39 9.41
N ALA A 141 -3.56 4.82 8.20
CA ALA A 141 -4.93 5.22 7.89
C ALA A 141 -5.27 4.94 6.42
N LEU A 142 -6.16 3.97 6.16
CA LEU A 142 -6.47 3.51 4.81
C LEU A 142 -7.36 4.48 4.06
N SER A 143 -7.15 4.55 2.74
CA SER A 143 -8.04 5.24 1.82
C SER A 143 -8.72 4.28 0.82
N LYS A 144 -9.86 4.72 0.30
CA LYS A 144 -10.51 4.08 -0.84
C LYS A 144 -9.59 4.01 -2.05
N PHE A 145 -8.82 5.07 -2.30
CA PHE A 145 -7.90 5.12 -3.43
C PHE A 145 -6.82 4.04 -3.32
N LEU A 146 -6.18 3.90 -2.17
CA LEU A 146 -5.11 2.92 -1.98
C LEU A 146 -5.62 1.48 -2.11
N THR A 147 -6.81 1.21 -1.57
CA THR A 147 -7.48 -0.10 -1.72
C THR A 147 -7.72 -0.42 -3.19
N LEU A 148 -8.30 0.52 -3.95
CA LEU A 148 -8.58 0.33 -5.36
C LEU A 148 -7.30 0.23 -6.19
N ASP A 149 -6.32 1.09 -5.94
CA ASP A 149 -5.05 1.07 -6.66
C ASP A 149 -4.33 -0.27 -6.48
N THR A 150 -4.33 -0.81 -5.26
CA THR A 150 -3.76 -2.13 -4.96
C THR A 150 -4.51 -3.24 -5.71
N LEU A 151 -5.84 -3.26 -5.67
CA LEU A 151 -6.62 -4.26 -6.42
C LEU A 151 -6.43 -4.15 -7.94
N GLU A 152 -6.41 -2.94 -8.48
CA GLU A 152 -6.38 -2.68 -9.92
C GLU A 152 -4.98 -2.90 -10.53
N HIS A 153 -3.92 -2.50 -9.83
CA HIS A 153 -2.57 -2.45 -10.41
C HIS A 153 -1.63 -3.48 -9.81
N GLU A 154 -1.72 -3.73 -8.51
CA GLU A 154 -0.78 -4.59 -7.79
C GLU A 154 -1.24 -6.04 -7.89
N TRP A 155 -2.40 -6.35 -7.32
CA TRP A 155 -3.07 -7.63 -7.52
C TRP A 155 -3.41 -7.89 -9.00
N GLY A 156 -3.73 -6.84 -9.76
CA GLY A 156 -3.99 -6.94 -11.20
C GLY A 156 -2.77 -7.36 -12.03
N ALA A 157 -1.55 -7.07 -11.57
CA ALA A 157 -0.32 -7.51 -12.21
C ALA A 157 0.25 -8.81 -11.59
N TYR A 158 -0.33 -9.31 -10.50
CA TYR A 158 0.26 -10.35 -9.67
C TYR A 158 0.54 -11.66 -10.42
N ILE A 159 -0.45 -12.16 -11.17
CA ILE A 159 -0.31 -13.38 -11.98
C ILE A 159 0.79 -13.23 -13.03
N ALA A 160 0.77 -12.12 -13.78
CA ALA A 160 1.78 -11.86 -14.80
C ALA A 160 3.18 -11.67 -14.20
N GLY A 161 3.26 -11.05 -13.03
CA GLY A 161 4.49 -10.89 -12.25
C GLY A 161 5.08 -12.24 -11.84
N PHE A 162 4.26 -13.13 -11.29
CA PHE A 162 4.68 -14.49 -10.96
C PHE A 162 5.13 -15.26 -12.22
N ASP A 163 4.37 -15.19 -13.31
CA ASP A 163 4.72 -15.87 -14.56
C ASP A 163 6.05 -15.38 -15.15
N ALA A 164 6.39 -14.10 -14.99
CA ALA A 164 7.67 -13.53 -15.38
C ALA A 164 8.81 -13.77 -14.37
N TYR A 165 8.48 -14.11 -13.11
CA TYR A 165 9.47 -14.30 -12.06
C TYR A 165 10.34 -15.54 -12.30
N GLU A 166 11.66 -15.41 -12.16
CA GLU A 166 12.60 -16.49 -12.47
C GLU A 166 12.64 -17.56 -11.37
N LYS A 167 12.44 -17.16 -10.11
CA LYS A 167 12.64 -18.02 -8.93
C LYS A 167 11.32 -18.54 -8.34
N LYS A 168 10.40 -19.01 -9.19
CA LYS A 168 9.05 -19.44 -8.79
C LYS A 168 9.05 -20.47 -7.66
N GLU A 169 9.89 -21.50 -7.73
CA GLU A 169 9.97 -22.56 -6.72
C GLU A 169 10.48 -22.03 -5.37
N GLU A 170 11.49 -21.15 -5.38
CA GLU A 170 12.02 -20.52 -4.15
C GLU A 170 10.95 -19.64 -3.49
N PHE A 171 10.21 -18.87 -4.31
CA PHE A 171 9.11 -18.05 -3.85
C PHE A 171 7.98 -18.89 -3.25
N LEU A 172 7.46 -19.89 -3.96
CA LEU A 172 6.38 -20.75 -3.44
C LEU A 172 6.78 -21.46 -2.14
N LYS A 173 8.04 -21.92 -2.05
CA LYS A 173 8.59 -22.50 -0.82
C LYS A 173 8.64 -21.49 0.32
N LYS A 174 9.03 -20.25 0.08
CA LYS A 174 8.99 -19.16 1.08
C LYS A 174 7.55 -18.90 1.54
N GLN A 175 6.60 -18.97 0.62
CA GLN A 175 5.16 -18.81 0.91
C GLN A 175 4.53 -20.04 1.58
N GLY A 176 5.26 -21.15 1.72
CA GLY A 176 4.77 -22.36 2.38
C GLY A 176 3.72 -23.14 1.56
N VAL A 177 3.64 -22.91 0.25
CA VAL A 177 2.68 -23.58 -0.65
C VAL A 177 3.39 -24.35 -1.76
N GLU A 178 2.73 -25.38 -2.29
CA GLU A 178 3.28 -26.20 -3.39
C GLU A 178 2.96 -25.62 -4.76
N ARG A 179 1.78 -25.01 -4.93
CA ARG A 179 1.27 -24.51 -6.21
C ARG A 179 0.96 -23.02 -6.11
N PHE A 180 1.08 -22.31 -7.23
CA PHE A 180 0.69 -20.90 -7.27
C PHE A 180 -0.81 -20.73 -7.11
N GLY A 181 -1.62 -21.64 -7.66
CA GLY A 181 -3.05 -21.67 -7.44
C GLY A 181 -3.44 -21.74 -5.96
N ASP A 182 -2.65 -22.43 -5.11
CA ASP A 182 -2.90 -22.50 -3.66
C ASP A 182 -2.72 -21.13 -2.99
N LEU A 183 -1.73 -20.33 -3.43
CA LEU A 183 -1.54 -18.96 -2.98
C LEU A 183 -2.67 -18.03 -3.46
N LEU A 184 -3.15 -18.22 -4.69
CA LEU A 184 -4.25 -17.44 -5.23
C LEU A 184 -5.57 -17.68 -4.45
N VAL A 185 -5.89 -18.93 -4.13
CA VAL A 185 -7.10 -19.23 -3.34
C VAL A 185 -6.98 -18.78 -1.88
N HIS A 186 -5.76 -18.75 -1.34
CA HIS A 186 -5.50 -18.15 -0.04
C HIS A 186 -5.86 -16.65 -0.04
N ALA A 187 -5.37 -15.88 -1.02
CA ALA A 187 -5.76 -14.47 -1.19
C ALA A 187 -7.27 -14.28 -1.38
N VAL A 188 -7.90 -15.10 -2.23
CA VAL A 188 -9.35 -15.07 -2.45
C VAL A 188 -10.14 -15.32 -1.16
N ALA A 189 -9.71 -16.27 -0.34
CA ALA A 189 -10.40 -16.59 0.89
C ALA A 189 -10.41 -15.41 1.87
N TRP A 190 -9.27 -14.71 2.01
CA TRP A 190 -9.19 -13.50 2.82
C TRP A 190 -10.04 -12.37 2.25
N TRP A 191 -10.06 -12.16 0.93
CA TRP A 191 -10.98 -11.19 0.32
C TRP A 191 -12.46 -11.50 0.60
N ASP A 192 -12.86 -12.77 0.59
CA ASP A 192 -14.22 -13.17 0.96
C ASP A 192 -14.51 -12.88 2.45
N GLU A 193 -13.53 -13.00 3.35
CA GLU A 193 -13.66 -12.60 4.77
C GLU A 193 -13.78 -11.08 4.93
N GLY A 194 -12.90 -10.30 4.30
CA GLY A 194 -12.99 -8.84 4.27
C GLY A 194 -14.31 -8.34 3.67
N ALA A 195 -14.81 -8.98 2.61
CA ALA A 195 -16.11 -8.64 2.03
C ALA A 195 -17.27 -8.89 3.02
N LYS A 196 -17.24 -9.97 3.80
CA LYS A 196 -18.22 -10.23 4.87
C LYS A 196 -18.14 -9.16 5.96
N ALA A 197 -16.94 -8.79 6.37
CA ALA A 197 -16.71 -7.74 7.37
C ALA A 197 -17.33 -6.41 6.92
N VAL A 198 -17.04 -6.01 5.67
CA VAL A 198 -17.58 -4.79 5.05
C VAL A 198 -19.11 -4.84 4.98
N GLN A 199 -19.68 -5.93 4.46
CA GLN A 199 -21.13 -6.06 4.34
C GLN A 199 -21.87 -6.06 5.68
N GLY A 200 -21.26 -6.62 6.73
CA GLY A 200 -21.78 -6.56 8.09
C GLY A 200 -21.78 -5.13 8.63
N ALA A 201 -20.65 -4.44 8.53
CA ALA A 201 -20.48 -3.06 8.99
C ALA A 201 -21.37 -2.05 8.26
N LEU A 202 -21.69 -2.30 6.98
CA LEU A 202 -22.66 -1.48 6.23
C LEU A 202 -24.09 -1.64 6.74
N LYS A 203 -24.46 -2.81 7.27
CA LYS A 203 -25.81 -3.07 7.81
C LYS A 203 -25.95 -2.58 9.25
N ASP A 204 -24.88 -2.72 10.02
CA ASP A 204 -24.82 -2.30 11.41
C ASP A 204 -23.45 -1.64 11.69
N PRO A 205 -23.39 -0.32 11.91
CA PRO A 205 -22.14 0.38 12.20
C PRO A 205 -21.41 -0.13 13.46
N ALA A 206 -22.11 -0.80 14.38
CA ALA A 206 -21.51 -1.41 15.58
C ALA A 206 -21.02 -2.85 15.33
N PHE A 207 -21.19 -3.39 14.12
CA PHE A 207 -20.74 -4.72 13.77
C PHE A 207 -19.21 -4.82 13.83
N THR A 208 -18.73 -5.79 14.58
CA THR A 208 -17.34 -6.21 14.62
C THR A 208 -17.23 -7.61 14.02
N TYR A 209 -16.32 -7.79 13.07
CA TYR A 209 -16.05 -9.11 12.49
C TYR A 209 -14.87 -9.77 13.19
N ALA A 210 -15.10 -10.93 13.80
CA ALA A 210 -14.05 -11.67 14.51
C ALA A 210 -13.15 -12.50 13.57
N GLY A 211 -13.56 -12.68 12.31
CA GLY A 211 -12.85 -13.55 11.37
C GLY A 211 -12.81 -15.02 11.77
N PRO A 212 -12.05 -15.85 11.04
CA PRO A 212 -11.71 -17.19 11.45
C PRO A 212 -10.81 -17.16 12.70
N GLY A 213 -11.14 -17.97 13.71
CA GLY A 213 -10.40 -17.99 14.98
C GLY A 213 -9.01 -18.62 14.90
N ASP A 214 -8.86 -19.70 14.13
CA ASP A 214 -7.57 -20.35 13.86
C ASP A 214 -7.21 -20.11 12.39
N THR A 215 -6.30 -19.15 12.16
CA THR A 215 -5.85 -18.75 10.83
C THR A 215 -5.14 -19.87 10.10
N ASP A 216 -4.38 -20.70 10.81
CA ASP A 216 -3.61 -21.79 10.21
C ASP A 216 -4.54 -22.92 9.77
N SER A 217 -5.52 -23.28 10.61
CA SER A 217 -6.55 -24.25 10.25
C SER A 217 -7.39 -23.75 9.08
N PHE A 218 -7.80 -22.48 9.10
CA PHE A 218 -8.55 -21.87 8.01
C PHE A 218 -7.77 -21.93 6.68
N ASN A 219 -6.50 -21.51 6.68
CA ASN A 219 -5.65 -21.56 5.49
C ASN A 219 -5.47 -23.00 4.97
N ALA A 220 -5.25 -23.97 5.86
CA ALA A 220 -5.12 -25.38 5.49
C ALA A 220 -6.42 -25.96 4.89
N GLU A 221 -7.58 -25.57 5.42
CA GLU A 221 -8.89 -25.97 4.91
C GLU A 221 -9.16 -25.42 3.50
N ILE A 222 -8.76 -24.17 3.23
CA ILE A 222 -8.87 -23.56 1.89
C ILE A 222 -8.03 -24.33 0.87
N VAL A 223 -6.76 -24.60 1.17
CA VAL A 223 -5.89 -25.39 0.29
C VAL A 223 -6.47 -26.80 0.06
N ALA A 224 -6.97 -27.44 1.12
CA ALA A 224 -7.60 -28.76 1.00
C ALA A 224 -8.85 -28.73 0.11
N LYS A 225 -9.70 -27.70 0.24
CA LYS A 225 -10.92 -27.50 -0.56
C LYS A 225 -10.63 -27.40 -2.06
N TYR A 226 -9.52 -26.77 -2.44
CA TYR A 226 -9.15 -26.53 -3.85
C TYR A 226 -8.07 -27.48 -4.39
N ARG A 227 -7.72 -28.54 -3.66
CA ARG A 227 -6.70 -29.52 -4.07
C ARG A 227 -6.97 -30.14 -5.45
N GLY A 228 -8.24 -30.36 -5.79
CA GLY A 228 -8.66 -30.95 -7.07
C GLY A 228 -8.79 -29.98 -8.24
N ALA A 229 -8.70 -28.66 -8.00
CA ALA A 229 -8.84 -27.65 -9.04
C ALA A 229 -7.55 -27.45 -9.83
N SER A 230 -7.68 -27.09 -11.11
CA SER A 230 -6.56 -26.79 -12.00
C SER A 230 -6.00 -25.38 -11.76
N GLU A 231 -4.76 -25.12 -12.18
CA GLU A 231 -4.15 -23.79 -12.13
C GLU A 231 -4.98 -22.74 -12.88
N GLU A 232 -5.52 -23.11 -14.04
CA GLU A 232 -6.36 -22.23 -14.86
C GLU A 232 -7.68 -21.87 -14.14
N GLU A 233 -8.32 -22.84 -13.48
CA GLU A 233 -9.53 -22.60 -12.70
C GLU A 233 -9.27 -21.64 -11.53
N LEU A 234 -8.14 -21.82 -10.83
CA LEU A 234 -7.78 -20.98 -9.68
C LEU A 234 -7.36 -19.57 -10.08
N ARG A 235 -6.67 -19.42 -11.21
CA ARG A 235 -6.36 -18.10 -11.81
C ARG A 235 -7.63 -17.35 -12.24
N ALA A 236 -8.58 -18.06 -12.84
CA ALA A 236 -9.87 -17.48 -13.22
C ALA A 236 -10.68 -17.06 -11.99
N LEU A 237 -10.72 -17.89 -10.94
CA LEU A 237 -11.38 -17.56 -9.67
C LEU A 237 -10.77 -16.32 -9.02
N PHE A 238 -9.44 -16.24 -8.96
CA PHE A 238 -8.74 -15.07 -8.43
C PHE A 238 -9.11 -13.80 -9.16
N GLU A 239 -9.05 -13.81 -10.49
CA GLU A 239 -9.38 -12.63 -11.30
C GLU A 239 -10.84 -12.22 -11.14
N GLN A 240 -11.76 -13.20 -11.14
CA GLN A 240 -13.18 -12.94 -10.87
C GLN A 240 -13.35 -12.24 -9.51
N LYS A 241 -12.72 -12.78 -8.47
CA LYS A 241 -12.83 -12.26 -7.10
C LYS A 241 -12.19 -10.89 -6.92
N ARG A 242 -11.07 -10.63 -7.60
CA ARG A 242 -10.44 -9.31 -7.65
C ARG A 242 -11.39 -8.28 -8.26
N LEU A 243 -12.08 -8.62 -9.34
CA LEU A 243 -13.09 -7.74 -9.95
C LEU A 243 -14.31 -7.53 -9.04
N GLU A 244 -14.79 -8.57 -8.35
CA GLU A 244 -15.85 -8.45 -7.34
C GLU A 244 -15.43 -7.48 -6.20
N MET A 245 -14.20 -7.58 -5.71
CA MET A 245 -13.66 -6.68 -4.69
C MET A 245 -13.54 -5.23 -5.19
N ILE A 246 -13.10 -5.02 -6.43
CA ILE A 246 -13.05 -3.68 -7.03
C ILE A 246 -14.45 -3.06 -7.05
N GLU A 247 -15.46 -3.82 -7.50
CA GLU A 247 -16.84 -3.31 -7.55
C GLU A 247 -17.42 -3.06 -6.15
N LEU A 248 -17.14 -3.95 -5.19
CA LEU A 248 -17.48 -3.72 -3.78
C LEU A 248 -16.90 -2.39 -3.29
N VAL A 249 -15.59 -2.19 -3.39
CA VAL A 249 -14.91 -1.00 -2.88
C VAL A 249 -15.37 0.26 -3.63
N ARG A 250 -15.55 0.21 -4.96
CA ARG A 250 -16.08 1.33 -5.74
C ARG A 250 -17.46 1.75 -5.26
N SER A 251 -18.32 0.80 -4.89
CA SER A 251 -19.67 1.06 -4.40
C SER A 251 -19.72 1.69 -3.00
N LEU A 252 -18.65 1.58 -2.21
CA LEU A 252 -18.60 2.17 -0.87
C LEU A 252 -18.54 3.70 -0.95
N PRO A 253 -19.32 4.44 -0.14
CA PRO A 253 -19.10 5.88 0.01
C PRO A 253 -17.77 6.13 0.73
N ASP A 254 -17.15 7.29 0.53
CA ASP A 254 -15.87 7.62 1.20
C ASP A 254 -16.00 7.61 2.74
N SER A 255 -17.20 7.90 3.26
CA SER A 255 -17.51 7.81 4.69
C SER A 255 -17.48 6.38 5.25
N ALA A 256 -17.54 5.34 4.41
CA ALA A 256 -17.43 3.95 4.86
C ALA A 256 -16.06 3.66 5.48
N PHE A 257 -15.01 4.32 4.99
CA PHE A 257 -13.64 4.20 5.52
C PHE A 257 -13.46 4.90 6.88
N GLN A 258 -14.53 5.49 7.44
CA GLN A 258 -14.56 5.96 8.83
C GLN A 258 -15.01 4.86 9.80
N ASN A 259 -15.53 3.74 9.29
CA ASN A 259 -15.86 2.58 10.11
C ASN A 259 -14.59 1.73 10.32
N PRO A 260 -14.12 1.54 11.57
CA PRO A 260 -12.89 0.81 11.85
C PRO A 260 -12.90 -0.62 11.31
N THR A 261 -14.04 -1.33 11.38
CA THR A 261 -14.17 -2.68 10.83
C THR A 261 -13.93 -2.69 9.32
N ILE A 262 -14.47 -1.72 8.58
CA ILE A 262 -14.25 -1.61 7.12
C ILE A 262 -12.80 -1.29 6.82
N GLU A 263 -12.25 -0.28 7.50
CA GLU A 263 -10.89 0.19 7.29
C GLU A 263 -9.86 -0.91 7.58
N GLU A 264 -9.96 -1.57 8.73
CA GLU A 264 -8.98 -2.56 9.19
C GLU A 264 -8.99 -3.82 8.34
N TRP A 265 -10.18 -4.33 7.99
CA TRP A 265 -10.29 -5.53 7.16
C TRP A 265 -9.82 -5.28 5.72
N LEU A 266 -10.10 -4.11 5.13
CA LEU A 266 -9.57 -3.79 3.80
C LEU A 266 -8.06 -3.49 3.84
N ALA A 267 -7.54 -2.93 4.93
CA ALA A 267 -6.10 -2.70 5.08
C ALA A 267 -5.37 -4.04 5.13
N ALA A 268 -5.81 -4.93 6.03
CA ALA A 268 -5.23 -6.26 6.22
C ALA A 268 -5.36 -7.11 4.94
N ASP A 269 -6.57 -7.40 4.48
CA ASP A 269 -6.81 -8.44 3.46
C ASP A 269 -6.50 -8.01 2.03
N VAL A 270 -6.38 -6.71 1.77
CA VAL A 270 -6.11 -6.19 0.42
C VAL A 270 -4.72 -5.59 0.31
N VAL A 271 -4.36 -4.65 1.20
CA VAL A 271 -3.15 -3.84 1.04
C VAL A 271 -1.95 -4.52 1.68
N GLU A 272 -2.03 -4.82 2.97
CA GLU A 272 -0.95 -5.45 3.72
C GLU A 272 -0.72 -6.89 3.23
N HIS A 273 -1.80 -7.63 2.96
CA HIS A 273 -1.73 -9.00 2.42
C HIS A 273 -1.03 -9.09 1.06
N TYR A 274 -1.14 -8.04 0.23
CA TYR A 274 -0.35 -7.98 -0.99
C TYR A 274 1.15 -7.95 -0.68
N ASP A 275 1.57 -7.06 0.24
CA ASP A 275 2.97 -6.85 0.56
C ASP A 275 3.61 -8.11 1.18
N GLU A 276 2.85 -8.91 1.95
CA GLU A 276 3.27 -10.22 2.48
C GLU A 276 3.58 -11.25 1.39
N HIS A 277 2.94 -11.13 0.23
CA HIS A 277 3.00 -12.09 -0.88
C HIS A 277 3.74 -11.57 -2.13
N THR A 278 4.48 -10.47 -2.02
CA THR A 278 5.32 -9.97 -3.14
C THR A 278 6.59 -10.80 -3.38
N PHE A 279 7.06 -10.83 -4.64
CA PHE A 279 8.21 -11.60 -5.14
C PHE A 279 9.53 -10.82 -5.25
#